data_AF-W6RMD3-F1
#
_entry.id   AF-W6RMD3-F1
#
_cell.length_a   1.000
_cell.length_b   1.000
_cell.length_c   1.000
_cell.angle_alpha   90.00
_cell.angle_beta   90.00
_cell.angle_gamma   90.00
#
_symmetry.space_group_name_H-M   'P 1'
#
loop_
_entity.id
_entity.type
_entity.pdbx_description
1 polymer ?
#
loop_
_entity_poly.entity_id
_entity_poly.type
_entity_poly.pdbx_seq_one_letter_code
_entity_poly.pdbx_strand_id
1 'polypeptide(L)'
;MARQRRAGAKIVLVGDHEQLQAIGAGAPFRAITEEIGHTELSEIRRQRVDWQREASVAFATHRTAEGLDAYHEHGNISFAESGGLARANVAGALVFQTNEREFAPGDRIVFLENNRDLGVKKGMLSTVQTV
;
A
#
# COMPACT_ATOMS: atom_id res chain seq x y z
N MET A 1 10.70 -22.12 34.41
CA MET A 1 9.67 -21.06 34.57
C MET A 1 10.36 -19.73 34.79
N ALA A 2 10.75 -19.02 33.71
CA ALA A 2 11.41 -17.72 33.81
C ALA A 2 10.35 -16.62 33.99
N ARG A 3 10.34 -15.99 35.17
CA ARG A 3 9.46 -14.84 35.47
C ARG A 3 10.16 -13.57 34.96
N GLN A 4 9.70 -13.05 33.83
CA GLN A 4 10.25 -11.84 33.23
C GLN A 4 9.79 -10.58 33.99
N ARG A 5 10.74 -9.70 34.30
CA ARG A 5 10.51 -8.41 34.94
C ARG A 5 9.54 -7.57 34.10
N ARG A 6 8.50 -7.01 34.73
CA ARG A 6 7.74 -5.89 34.15
C ARG A 6 8.68 -4.68 34.08
N ALA A 7 9.29 -4.43 32.92
CA ALA A 7 9.81 -3.11 32.62
C ALA A 7 8.60 -2.17 32.57
N GLY A 8 8.61 -1.07 33.31
CA GLY A 8 7.51 -0.10 33.37
C GLY A 8 7.31 0.70 32.06
N ALA A 9 7.51 0.07 30.90
CA ALA A 9 7.37 0.67 29.59
C ALA A 9 5.92 0.58 29.10
N LYS A 10 5.44 1.64 28.46
CA LYS A 10 4.15 1.66 27.75
C LYS A 10 4.41 1.40 26.26
N ILE A 11 3.69 0.45 25.68
CA ILE A 11 3.71 0.16 24.25
C ILE A 11 2.45 0.80 23.63
N VAL A 12 2.63 1.54 22.54
CA VAL A 12 1.53 2.08 21.73
C VAL A 12 1.65 1.46 20.34
N LEU A 13 0.63 0.73 19.91
CA LEU A 13 0.58 0.10 18.60
C LEU A 13 -0.33 0.94 17.69
N VAL A 14 0.14 1.22 16.47
CA VAL A 14 -0.61 1.96 15.45
C VAL A 14 -0.56 1.14 14.17
N GLY A 15 -1.71 0.90 13.57
CA GLY A 15 -1.85 0.06 12.39
C GLY A 15 -3.31 -0.01 11.96
N ASP A 16 -3.51 -0.61 10.80
CA ASP A 16 -4.82 -0.89 10.22
C ASP A 16 -5.07 -2.40 10.35
N HIS A 17 -6.17 -2.78 11.02
CA HIS A 17 -6.49 -4.20 11.25
C HIS A 17 -7.12 -4.86 10.03
N GLU A 18 -7.55 -4.08 9.03
CA GLU A 18 -8.06 -4.54 7.73
C GLU A 18 -6.98 -4.59 6.64
N GLN A 19 -5.76 -4.12 6.93
CA GLN A 19 -4.63 -4.31 6.02
C GLN A 19 -4.36 -5.80 5.77
N LEU A 20 -3.79 -6.08 4.60
CA LEU A 20 -3.35 -7.43 4.24
C LEU A 20 -2.53 -8.02 5.39
N GLN A 21 -2.91 -9.23 5.79
CA GLN A 21 -2.26 -9.91 6.90
C GLN A 21 -0.77 -10.07 6.60
N ALA A 22 0.02 -10.11 7.68
CA ALA A 22 1.42 -10.46 7.55
C ALA A 22 1.53 -11.80 6.78
N ILE A 23 2.56 -11.91 5.94
CA ILE A 23 2.81 -13.15 5.17
C ILE A 23 3.17 -14.31 6.12
N GLY A 24 3.58 -14.02 7.37
CA GLY A 24 3.82 -15.00 8.43
C GLY A 24 2.54 -15.44 9.17
N ALA A 25 2.64 -16.51 9.96
CA ALA A 25 1.49 -17.06 10.68
C ALA A 25 0.96 -16.10 11.78
N GLY A 26 -0.35 -15.85 11.77
CA GLY A 26 -1.09 -15.14 12.82
C GLY A 26 -1.56 -13.73 12.42
N ALA A 27 -2.45 -13.18 13.25
CA ALA A 27 -3.00 -11.83 13.12
C ALA A 27 -2.83 -11.04 14.44
N PRO A 28 -1.58 -10.86 14.93
CA PRO A 28 -1.35 -10.37 16.30
C PRO A 28 -1.90 -8.96 16.53
N PHE A 29 -1.88 -8.10 15.52
CA PHE A 29 -2.45 -6.75 15.63
C PHE A 29 -3.98 -6.82 15.81
N ARG A 30 -4.66 -7.63 14.99
CA ARG A 30 -6.10 -7.86 15.09
C ARG A 30 -6.49 -8.50 16.45
N ALA A 31 -5.73 -9.49 16.91
CA ALA A 31 -5.98 -10.12 18.20
C ALA A 31 -5.85 -9.13 19.36
N ILE A 32 -4.83 -8.25 19.32
CA ILE A 32 -4.63 -7.22 20.35
C ILE A 32 -5.76 -6.17 20.33
N THR A 33 -6.21 -5.73 19.14
CA THR A 33 -7.33 -4.78 19.04
C THR A 33 -8.64 -5.37 19.59
N GLU A 34 -8.91 -6.66 19.33
CA GLU A 34 -10.11 -7.35 19.81
C GLU A 34 -10.07 -7.59 21.34
N GLU A 35 -8.91 -7.90 21.93
CA GLU A 35 -8.79 -8.29 23.35
C GLU A 35 -8.64 -7.09 24.31
N ILE A 36 -7.87 -6.06 23.93
CA ILE A 36 -7.46 -4.98 24.84
C ILE A 36 -8.30 -3.70 24.64
N GLY A 37 -9.02 -3.61 23.52
CA GLY A 37 -9.73 -2.41 23.08
C GLY A 37 -8.78 -1.37 22.46
N HIS A 38 -9.29 -0.62 21.49
CA HIS A 38 -8.51 0.35 20.71
C HIS A 38 -9.22 1.70 20.57
N THR A 39 -8.51 2.67 19.99
CA THR A 39 -9.07 3.95 19.55
C THR A 39 -8.79 4.10 18.08
N GLU A 40 -9.78 4.57 17.32
CA GLU A 40 -9.68 4.71 15.86
C GLU A 40 -9.39 6.14 15.45
N LEU A 41 -8.58 6.30 14.39
CA LEU A 41 -8.36 7.57 13.73
C LEU A 41 -9.36 7.67 12.57
N SER A 42 -10.37 8.53 12.73
CA SER A 42 -11.46 8.71 11.75
C SER A 42 -11.24 9.87 10.77
N GLU A 43 -10.30 10.77 11.05
CA GLU A 43 -10.09 11.98 10.24
C GLU A 43 -9.18 11.72 9.03
N ILE A 44 -9.70 11.97 7.81
CA ILE A 44 -8.94 11.83 6.57
C ILE A 44 -8.16 13.12 6.27
N ARG A 45 -6.83 13.04 6.39
CA ARG A 45 -5.93 14.19 6.19
C ARG A 45 -5.17 14.20 4.86
N ARG A 46 -5.00 13.04 4.21
CA ARG A 46 -4.22 12.93 2.96
C ARG A 46 -4.97 13.56 1.78
N GLN A 47 -6.25 13.23 1.64
CA GLN A 47 -7.13 13.80 0.63
C GLN A 47 -7.49 15.23 1.03
N ARG A 48 -7.22 16.18 0.12
CA ARG A 48 -7.46 17.61 0.35
C ARG A 48 -8.80 18.10 -0.19
N VAL A 49 -9.37 17.34 -1.12
CA VAL A 49 -10.63 17.66 -1.80
C VAL A 49 -11.73 16.75 -1.26
N ASP A 50 -12.93 17.31 -1.06
CA ASP A 50 -14.01 16.65 -0.33
C ASP A 50 -14.48 15.36 -0.99
N TRP A 51 -14.71 15.36 -2.30
CA TRP A 51 -15.11 14.14 -3.03
C TRP A 51 -14.10 13.00 -2.88
N GLN A 52 -12.80 13.30 -2.74
CA GLN A 52 -11.77 12.29 -2.53
C GLN A 52 -11.81 11.72 -1.10
N ARG A 53 -12.18 12.55 -0.11
CA ARG A 53 -12.41 12.08 1.27
C ARG A 53 -13.62 11.16 1.31
N GLU A 54 -14.71 11.55 0.67
CA GLU A 54 -15.93 10.75 0.57
C GLU A 54 -15.67 9.41 -0.13
N ALA A 55 -14.95 9.42 -1.24
CA ALA A 55 -14.53 8.20 -1.92
C ALA A 55 -13.65 7.31 -1.02
N SER A 56 -12.75 7.90 -0.22
CA SER A 56 -11.92 7.17 0.75
C SER A 56 -12.77 6.52 1.85
N VAL A 57 -13.82 7.20 2.33
CA VAL A 57 -14.80 6.61 3.26
C VAL A 57 -15.57 5.48 2.60
N ALA A 58 -15.96 5.63 1.33
CA ALA A 58 -16.64 4.57 0.59
C ALA A 58 -15.77 3.31 0.49
N PHE A 59 -14.48 3.44 0.18
CA PHE A 59 -13.55 2.30 0.19
C PHE A 59 -13.39 1.66 1.56
N ALA A 60 -13.22 2.47 2.61
CA ALA A 60 -13.09 1.98 3.99
C ALA A 60 -14.36 1.31 4.53
N THR A 61 -15.53 1.56 3.91
CA THR A 61 -16.82 0.98 4.30
C THR A 61 -17.33 -0.08 3.32
N HIS A 62 -16.42 -0.65 2.51
CA HIS A 62 -16.69 -1.66 1.48
C HIS A 62 -17.69 -1.24 0.38
N ARG A 63 -17.99 0.05 0.25
CA ARG A 63 -18.78 0.63 -0.85
C ARG A 63 -17.87 0.93 -2.04
N THR A 64 -17.14 -0.09 -2.49
CA THR A 64 -16.09 0.05 -3.50
C THR A 64 -16.61 0.59 -4.82
N ALA A 65 -17.82 0.20 -5.23
CA ALA A 65 -18.45 0.71 -6.45
C ALA A 65 -18.62 2.24 -6.39
N GLU A 66 -19.23 2.77 -5.32
CA GLU A 66 -19.39 4.22 -5.11
C GLU A 66 -18.04 4.96 -5.11
N GLY A 67 -17.02 4.37 -4.49
CA GLY A 67 -15.67 4.93 -4.51
C GLY A 67 -15.08 4.98 -5.93
N LEU A 68 -15.22 3.91 -6.71
CA LEU A 68 -14.75 3.87 -8.09
C LEU A 68 -15.53 4.83 -9.01
N ASP A 69 -16.85 4.90 -8.85
CA ASP A 69 -17.73 5.79 -9.59
C ASP A 69 -17.36 7.25 -9.33
N ALA A 70 -17.12 7.65 -8.08
CA ALA A 70 -16.67 9.00 -7.75
C ALA A 70 -15.36 9.37 -8.48
N TYR A 71 -14.40 8.45 -8.56
CA TYR A 71 -13.17 8.68 -9.32
C TYR A 71 -13.41 8.73 -10.84
N HIS A 72 -14.34 7.93 -11.35
CA HIS A 72 -14.71 7.91 -12.77
C HIS A 72 -15.41 9.21 -13.19
N GLU A 73 -16.38 9.68 -12.42
CA GLU A 73 -17.13 10.93 -12.66
C GLU A 73 -16.20 12.14 -12.70
N HIS A 74 -15.13 12.12 -11.91
CA HIS A 74 -14.10 13.17 -11.89
C HIS A 74 -12.98 12.94 -12.91
N GLY A 75 -13.10 11.95 -13.80
CA GLY A 75 -12.14 11.67 -14.88
C GLY A 75 -10.79 11.09 -14.42
N ASN A 76 -10.70 10.62 -13.17
CA ASN A 76 -9.45 10.08 -12.60
C ASN A 76 -9.30 8.57 -12.83
N ILE A 77 -10.38 7.88 -13.23
CA ILE A 77 -10.37 6.45 -13.61
C ILE A 77 -11.16 6.28 -14.91
N SER A 78 -10.68 5.39 -15.77
CA SER A 78 -11.38 4.93 -16.96
C SER A 78 -11.56 3.42 -16.88
N PHE A 79 -12.78 2.95 -17.18
CA PHE A 79 -13.07 1.53 -17.26
C PHE A 79 -12.77 1.00 -18.67
N ALA A 80 -12.39 -0.28 -18.74
CA ALA A 80 -12.18 -0.98 -19.99
C ALA A 80 -12.62 -2.45 -19.84
N GLU A 81 -13.13 -3.03 -20.91
CA GLU A 81 -13.70 -4.39 -20.91
C GLU A 81 -12.67 -5.50 -20.68
N SER A 82 -11.38 -5.20 -20.91
CA SER A 82 -10.30 -6.14 -20.65
C SER A 82 -9.04 -5.44 -20.16
N GLY A 83 -8.18 -6.17 -19.44
CA GLY A 83 -6.88 -5.65 -19.01
C GLY A 83 -5.97 -5.27 -20.18
N GLY A 84 -6.14 -5.92 -21.35
CA GLY A 84 -5.43 -5.54 -22.58
C GLY A 84 -5.82 -4.13 -23.05
N LEU A 85 -7.13 -3.86 -23.15
CA LEU A 85 -7.66 -2.55 -23.50
C LEU A 85 -7.34 -1.49 -22.44
N ALA A 86 -7.44 -1.84 -21.14
CA ALA A 86 -7.08 -0.94 -20.05
C ALA A 86 -5.64 -0.45 -20.18
N ARG A 87 -4.69 -1.37 -20.45
CA ARG A 87 -3.27 -1.02 -20.64
C ARG A 87 -3.04 -0.18 -21.90
N ALA A 88 -3.74 -0.47 -22.99
CA ALA A 88 -3.64 0.31 -24.22
C ALA A 88 -4.16 1.75 -24.06
N ASN A 89 -5.21 1.93 -23.24
CA ASN A 89 -5.83 3.24 -22.99
C ASN A 89 -5.02 4.14 -22.05
N VAL A 90 -4.05 3.60 -21.30
CA VAL A 90 -3.13 4.41 -20.51
C VAL A 90 -2.06 4.98 -21.44
N ALA A 91 -2.24 6.24 -21.85
CA ALA A 91 -1.26 6.95 -22.66
C ALA A 91 0.13 6.92 -21.97
N GLY A 92 1.09 6.22 -22.57
CA GLY A 92 2.46 6.08 -22.05
C GLY A 92 2.74 4.83 -21.22
N ALA A 93 1.79 3.91 -21.04
CA ALA A 93 2.08 2.62 -20.41
C ALA A 93 2.88 1.71 -21.36
N LEU A 94 4.21 1.83 -21.32
CA LEU A 94 5.10 0.82 -21.86
C LEU A 94 4.98 -0.43 -20.98
N VAL A 95 4.26 -1.44 -21.48
CA VAL A 95 4.25 -2.78 -20.87
C VAL A 95 5.57 -3.43 -21.25
N PHE A 96 6.56 -3.31 -20.38
CA PHE A 96 7.79 -4.09 -20.50
C PHE A 96 7.47 -5.53 -20.10
N GLN A 97 7.55 -6.46 -21.05
CA GLN A 97 7.80 -7.85 -20.69
C GLN A 97 9.24 -7.92 -20.20
N THR A 98 9.45 -8.20 -18.91
CA THR A 98 10.77 -8.42 -18.34
C THR A 98 11.35 -9.71 -18.93
N ASN A 99 12.08 -9.57 -20.04
CA ASN A 99 13.21 -10.43 -20.34
C ASN A 99 14.41 -9.95 -19.50
N GLU A 100 15.49 -10.72 -19.43
CA GLU A 100 16.78 -10.20 -18.94
C GLU A 100 17.15 -8.98 -19.78
N ARG A 101 17.03 -7.79 -19.19
CA ARG A 101 17.37 -6.51 -19.81
C ARG A 101 18.37 -5.82 -18.89
N GLU A 102 19.41 -5.27 -19.48
CA GLU A 102 20.36 -4.42 -18.77
C GLU A 102 19.69 -3.12 -18.32
N PHE A 103 20.09 -2.62 -17.15
CA PHE A 103 19.64 -1.34 -16.64
C PHE A 103 20.18 -0.20 -17.51
N ALA A 104 19.41 0.89 -17.61
CA ALA A 104 19.83 2.15 -18.22
C ALA A 104 19.74 3.30 -17.22
N PRO A 105 20.57 4.35 -17.35
CA PRO A 105 20.42 5.57 -16.56
C PRO A 105 19.00 6.14 -16.69
N GLY A 106 18.37 6.42 -15.55
CA GLY A 106 16.99 6.88 -15.46
C GLY A 106 15.96 5.78 -15.18
N ASP A 107 16.32 4.50 -15.23
CA ASP A 107 15.40 3.42 -14.93
C ASP A 107 14.94 3.47 -13.46
N ARG A 108 13.63 3.39 -13.23
CA ARG A 108 13.04 3.26 -11.89
C ARG A 108 12.95 1.79 -11.52
N ILE A 109 13.61 1.42 -10.42
CA ILE A 109 13.67 0.04 -9.95
C ILE A 109 13.04 -0.09 -8.56
N VAL A 110 12.53 -1.29 -8.27
CA VAL A 110 12.10 -1.70 -6.93
C VAL A 110 12.93 -2.89 -6.49
N PHE A 111 13.49 -2.82 -5.28
CA PHE A 111 14.27 -3.93 -4.74
C PHE A 111 13.34 -5.03 -4.25
N LEU A 112 13.55 -6.27 -4.70
CA LEU A 112 12.70 -7.42 -4.34
C LEU A 112 13.19 -8.17 -3.10
N GLU A 113 14.40 -7.86 -2.63
CA GLU A 113 15.03 -8.46 -1.46
C GLU A 113 15.81 -7.41 -0.66
N ASN A 114 16.22 -7.79 0.55
CA ASN A 114 17.08 -6.96 1.39
C ASN A 114 18.54 -7.19 0.98
N ASN A 115 19.30 -6.12 0.78
CA ASN A 115 20.74 -6.22 0.53
C ASN A 115 21.47 -5.24 1.45
N ARG A 116 22.29 -5.78 2.35
CA ARG A 116 23.03 -5.00 3.36
C ARG A 116 24.16 -4.19 2.76
N ASP A 117 24.86 -4.74 1.78
CA ASP A 117 26.00 -4.09 1.13
C ASP A 117 25.54 -2.85 0.36
N LEU A 118 24.35 -2.93 -0.23
CA LEU A 118 23.69 -1.80 -0.89
C LEU A 118 22.89 -0.91 0.07
N GLY A 119 22.68 -1.31 1.33
CA GLY A 119 21.87 -0.57 2.30
C GLY A 119 20.37 -0.50 1.97
N VAL A 120 19.88 -1.39 1.10
CA VAL A 120 18.50 -1.35 0.59
C VAL A 120 17.63 -2.42 1.24
N LYS A 121 16.34 -2.10 1.37
CA LYS A 121 15.31 -3.03 1.85
C LYS A 121 14.38 -3.43 0.71
N LYS A 122 13.80 -4.62 0.81
CA LYS A 122 12.70 -5.06 -0.06
C LYS A 122 11.59 -4.01 -0.08
N GLY A 123 11.16 -3.62 -1.28
CA GLY A 123 10.15 -2.60 -1.54
C GLY A 123 10.69 -1.17 -1.69
N MET A 124 11.99 -0.95 -1.50
CA MET A 124 12.59 0.37 -1.73
C MET A 124 12.58 0.71 -3.23
N LEU A 125 12.10 1.91 -3.57
CA LEU A 125 12.14 2.47 -4.92
C LEU A 125 13.44 3.27 -5.10
N SER A 126 14.09 3.12 -6.25
CA SER A 126 15.29 3.89 -6.60
C SER A 126 15.34 4.20 -8.10
N THR A 127 16.31 5.02 -8.51
CA THR A 127 16.60 5.36 -9.90
C THR A 127 18.05 5.01 -10.23
N VAL A 128 18.29 4.33 -11.35
CA VAL A 128 19.65 4.05 -11.84
C VAL A 128 20.29 5.37 -12.30
N GLN A 129 21.42 5.76 -11.70
CA GLN A 129 22.11 7.01 -12.08
C GLN A 129 23.15 6.79 -13.17
N THR A 130 23.87 5.68 -13.11
CA THR A 130 24.89 5.26 -14.09
C THR A 130 24.96 3.73 -14.07
N VAL A 131 25.43 3.15 -15.18
CA VAL A 131 25.64 1.71 -15.37
C VAL A 131 27.14 1.46 -15.50
#